data_AF-A0A2Z2PDU6-F1
#
_entry.id   AF-A0A2Z2PDU6-F1
#
_cell.length_a   1.000
_cell.length_b   1.000
_cell.length_c   1.000
_cell.angle_alpha   90.00
_cell.angle_beta   90.00
_cell.angle_gamma   90.00
#
_symmetry.space_group_name_H-M   'P 1'
#
loop_
_entity.id
_entity.type
_entity.pdbx_description
1 polymer ?
#
loop_
_entity_poly.entity_id
_entity_poly.type
_entity_poly.pdbx_seq_one_letter_code
_entity_poly.pdbx_strand_id
1 'polypeptide(L)'
;MNDVPRTPASRTAASPAGGDHNIVDLVGRLTQQGAHLAREQVSLMQAEIREATNDIKVAVGAMAGAAVVGIAGLGVLLMGIAYYVGDALDDVPLGTTLVGVVTLVIALIMYAGARKKVGAANIRPDRSIDTLTDTPAAVTGDIPQSGGR
;
A
#
# COMPACT_ATOMS: atom_id res chain seq x y z
N MET A 1 15.10 3.95 89.40
CA MET A 1 16.19 3.94 88.41
C MET A 1 15.56 3.56 87.07
N ASN A 2 15.00 4.48 86.27
CA ASN A 2 15.68 5.53 85.50
C ASN A 2 16.92 4.96 84.77
N ASP A 3 16.80 4.65 83.48
CA ASP A 3 17.15 5.61 82.43
C ASP A 3 16.63 5.16 81.05
N VAL A 4 15.98 6.10 80.36
CA VAL A 4 15.78 6.09 78.91
C VAL A 4 16.93 6.90 78.30
N PRO A 5 17.60 6.40 77.26
CA PRO A 5 18.11 7.32 76.23
C PRO A 5 17.81 6.85 74.79
N ARG A 6 16.89 7.60 74.18
CA ARG A 6 16.88 8.17 72.81
C ARG A 6 17.43 7.32 71.66
N THR A 7 16.51 7.01 70.75
CA THR A 7 16.77 6.91 69.31
C THR A 7 17.61 8.08 68.79
N PRO A 8 18.67 7.81 68.01
CA PRO A 8 18.98 8.66 66.88
C PRO A 8 18.10 8.21 65.71
N ALA A 9 17.13 9.05 65.37
CA ALA A 9 16.62 9.10 64.01
C ALA A 9 17.84 9.23 63.08
N SER A 10 18.14 8.18 62.31
CA SER A 10 19.04 8.27 61.17
C SER A 10 18.36 9.17 60.16
N ARG A 11 18.69 10.46 60.28
CA ARG A 11 18.48 11.50 59.29
C ARG A 11 18.66 10.91 57.90
N THR A 12 17.60 10.99 57.12
CA THR A 12 17.59 11.18 55.68
C THR A 12 18.91 11.77 55.20
N ALA A 13 19.83 10.92 54.74
CA ALA A 13 20.78 11.33 53.73
C ALA A 13 20.01 11.34 52.42
N ALA A 14 19.25 12.42 52.20
CA ALA A 14 18.89 12.80 50.85
C ALA A 14 20.20 13.09 50.15
N SER A 15 20.71 12.14 49.36
CA SER A 15 21.72 12.42 48.34
C SER A 15 21.03 13.26 47.26
N PRO A 16 21.31 14.57 47.13
CA PRO A 16 20.72 15.39 46.11
C PRO A 16 21.63 15.33 44.88
N ALA A 17 21.50 14.25 44.08
CA ALA A 17 22.09 14.14 42.73
C ALA A 17 21.56 12.96 41.87
N GLY A 18 20.63 12.13 42.40
CA GLY A 18 20.21 10.87 41.74
C GLY A 18 18.88 10.91 40.98
N GLY A 19 18.12 12.00 41.03
CA GLY A 19 16.78 12.08 40.40
C GLY A 19 16.83 12.21 38.88
N ASP A 20 17.75 13.04 38.37
CA ASP A 20 17.84 13.36 36.95
C ASP A 20 18.44 12.19 36.14
N HIS A 21 19.33 11.41 36.75
CA HIS A 21 19.94 10.23 36.13
C HIS A 21 18.93 9.11 35.90
N ASN A 22 17.92 8.94 36.76
CA ASN A 22 16.94 7.86 36.61
C ASN A 22 15.90 8.14 35.51
N ILE A 23 15.48 9.40 35.34
CA ILE A 23 14.50 9.79 34.31
C ILE A 23 15.10 9.69 32.91
N VAL A 24 16.34 10.16 32.72
CA VAL A 24 17.08 10.03 31.45
C VAL A 24 17.26 8.56 31.07
N ASP A 25 17.54 7.70 32.05
CA ASP A 25 17.78 6.27 31.87
C ASP A 25 16.47 5.47 31.63
N LEU A 26 15.32 5.97 32.11
CA LEU A 26 13.98 5.46 31.78
C LEU A 26 13.55 5.84 30.35
N VAL A 27 13.78 7.09 29.94
CA VAL A 27 13.51 7.55 28.58
C VAL A 27 14.39 6.79 27.58
N GLY A 28 15.68 6.62 27.87
CA GLY A 28 16.58 5.81 27.05
C GLY A 28 16.08 4.38 26.87
N ARG A 29 15.64 3.73 27.96
CA ARG A 29 15.05 2.38 27.89
C ARG A 29 13.74 2.32 27.10
N LEU A 30 12.87 3.33 27.22
CA LEU A 30 11.61 3.39 26.48
C LEU A 30 11.84 3.66 24.98
N THR A 31 12.78 4.54 24.62
CA THR A 31 13.20 4.77 23.23
C THR A 31 13.86 3.53 22.64
N GLN A 32 14.70 2.82 23.41
CA GLN A 32 15.32 1.57 22.97
C GLN A 32 14.28 0.47 22.70
N GLN A 33 13.29 0.32 23.59
CA GLN A 33 12.19 -0.65 23.42
C GLN A 33 11.25 -0.25 22.28
N GLY A 34 10.88 1.03 22.18
CA GLY A 34 10.09 1.54 21.07
C GLY A 34 10.78 1.37 19.71
N ALA A 35 12.10 1.63 19.65
CA ALA A 35 12.91 1.38 18.46
C ALA A 35 13.01 -0.11 18.10
N HIS A 36 12.98 -1.00 19.09
CA HIS A 36 12.92 -2.45 18.89
C HIS A 36 11.59 -2.88 18.25
N LEU A 37 10.46 -2.45 18.81
CA LEU A 37 9.12 -2.74 18.27
C LEU A 37 8.90 -2.15 16.87
N ALA A 38 9.41 -0.93 16.62
CA ALA A 38 9.29 -0.29 15.32
C ALA A 38 10.03 -1.08 14.22
N ARG A 39 11.22 -1.62 14.51
CA ARG A 39 11.98 -2.44 13.56
C ARG A 39 11.26 -3.74 13.20
N GLU A 40 10.57 -4.33 14.16
CA GLU A 40 9.78 -5.55 13.98
C GLU A 40 8.49 -5.30 13.18
N GLN A 41 7.80 -4.18 13.42
CA GLN A 41 6.65 -3.79 12.59
C GLN A 41 7.08 -3.44 11.17
N VAL A 42 8.25 -2.82 10.97
CA VAL A 42 8.79 -2.55 9.63
C VAL A 42 9.13 -3.84 8.89
N SER A 43 9.74 -4.83 9.56
CA SER A 43 10.04 -6.11 8.93
C SER A 43 8.77 -6.88 8.57
N LEU A 44 7.74 -6.83 9.42
CA LEU A 44 6.45 -7.45 9.17
C LEU A 44 5.67 -6.75 8.04
N MET A 45 5.63 -5.42 8.05
CA MET A 45 5.03 -4.62 6.97
C MET A 45 5.74 -4.86 5.64
N GLN A 46 7.07 -4.96 5.65
CA GLN A 46 7.84 -5.29 4.45
C GLN A 46 7.48 -6.69 3.94
N ALA A 47 7.30 -7.66 4.83
CA ALA A 47 6.86 -9.01 4.46
C ALA A 47 5.45 -9.00 3.86
N GLU A 48 4.51 -8.30 4.48
CA GLU A 48 3.13 -8.19 3.99
C GLU A 48 3.05 -7.45 2.63
N ILE A 49 3.80 -6.37 2.46
CA ILE A 49 3.91 -5.67 1.16
C ILE A 49 4.50 -6.62 0.11
N ARG A 50 5.53 -7.40 0.46
CA ARG A 50 6.14 -8.37 -0.46
C ARG A 50 5.16 -9.45 -0.85
N GLU A 51 4.38 -9.96 0.09
CA GLU A 51 3.35 -10.97 -0.16
C GLU A 51 2.23 -10.40 -1.04
N ALA A 52 1.67 -9.24 -0.69
CA ALA A 52 0.66 -8.56 -1.50
C ALA A 52 1.17 -8.26 -2.92
N THR A 53 2.44 -7.87 -3.05
CA THR A 53 3.08 -7.68 -4.36
C THR A 53 3.20 -8.99 -5.13
N ASN A 54 3.52 -10.10 -4.45
CA ASN A 54 3.62 -11.41 -5.06
C ASN A 54 2.25 -11.91 -5.52
N ASP A 55 1.22 -11.75 -4.71
CA ASP A 55 -0.16 -12.08 -5.05
C ASP A 55 -0.65 -11.30 -6.26
N ILE A 56 -0.37 -9.99 -6.30
CA ILE A 56 -0.66 -9.16 -7.47
C ILE A 56 0.09 -9.68 -8.70
N LYS A 57 1.37 -10.04 -8.59
CA LYS A 57 2.14 -10.60 -9.72
C LYS A 57 1.55 -11.91 -10.23
N VAL A 58 1.18 -12.82 -9.34
CA VAL A 58 0.55 -14.10 -9.70
C VAL A 58 -0.79 -13.85 -10.37
N ALA A 59 -1.62 -12.96 -9.80
CA ALA A 59 -2.92 -12.61 -10.37
C ALA A 59 -2.79 -11.96 -11.76
N VAL A 60 -1.88 -10.99 -11.92
CA VAL A 60 -1.62 -10.36 -13.22
C VAL A 60 -1.06 -11.37 -14.23
N GLY A 61 -0.17 -12.26 -13.81
CA GLY A 61 0.36 -13.34 -14.64
C GLY A 61 -0.73 -14.32 -15.11
N ALA A 62 -1.60 -14.74 -14.20
CA ALA A 62 -2.73 -15.61 -14.51
C ALA A 62 -3.74 -14.93 -15.44
N MET A 63 -4.06 -13.65 -15.21
CA MET A 63 -4.93 -12.86 -16.09
C MET A 63 -4.32 -12.71 -17.49
N ALA A 64 -3.02 -12.44 -17.60
CA ALA A 64 -2.34 -12.34 -18.89
C ALA A 64 -2.36 -13.68 -19.63
N GLY A 65 -2.08 -14.80 -18.95
CA GLY A 65 -2.17 -16.14 -19.52
C GLY A 65 -3.58 -16.47 -20.00
N ALA A 66 -4.59 -16.20 -19.17
CA ALA A 66 -5.99 -16.38 -19.54
C ALA A 66 -6.41 -15.50 -20.72
N ALA A 67 -5.91 -14.27 -20.81
CA ALA A 67 -6.17 -13.38 -21.94
C ALA A 67 -5.58 -13.93 -23.24
N VAL A 68 -4.35 -14.46 -23.22
CA VAL A 68 -3.72 -15.07 -24.40
C VAL A 68 -4.53 -16.27 -24.89
N VAL A 69 -4.84 -17.21 -24.00
CA VAL A 69 -5.64 -18.40 -24.34
C VAL A 69 -7.05 -18.01 -24.78
N GLY A 70 -7.66 -17.04 -24.10
CA GLY A 70 -8.98 -16.50 -24.42
C GLY A 70 -9.03 -15.86 -25.79
N ILE A 71 -8.04 -15.04 -26.17
CA ILE A 71 -7.95 -14.42 -27.50
C ILE A 71 -7.77 -15.49 -28.58
N ALA A 72 -6.87 -16.46 -28.36
CA ALA A 72 -6.64 -17.55 -29.31
C ALA A 72 -7.90 -18.41 -29.51
N GLY A 73 -8.54 -18.83 -28.41
CA GLY A 73 -9.77 -19.60 -28.43
C GLY A 73 -10.95 -18.84 -29.04
N LEU A 74 -11.07 -17.54 -28.73
CA LEU A 74 -12.08 -16.68 -29.34
C LEU A 74 -11.89 -16.57 -30.86
N GLY A 75 -10.65 -16.46 -31.34
CA GLY A 75 -10.35 -16.46 -32.78
C GLY A 75 -10.81 -17.74 -33.48
N VAL A 76 -10.51 -18.91 -32.89
CA VAL A 76 -10.96 -20.21 -33.41
C VAL A 76 -12.49 -20.32 -33.37
N LEU A 77 -13.12 -19.90 -32.29
CA LEU A 77 -14.58 -19.92 -32.14
C LEU A 77 -15.26 -19.02 -33.17
N LEU A 78 -14.77 -17.79 -33.35
CA LEU A 78 -15.28 -16.84 -34.34
C LEU A 78 -15.09 -17.37 -35.76
N MET A 79 -13.96 -18.01 -36.06
CA MET A 79 -13.75 -18.65 -37.36
C MET A 79 -14.76 -19.78 -37.60
N GLY A 80 -15.04 -20.60 -36.59
CA GLY A 80 -16.08 -21.63 -36.66
C GLY A 80 -17.46 -21.03 -36.91
N ILE A 81 -17.85 -20.00 -36.16
CA ILE A 81 -19.13 -19.30 -36.35
C ILE A 81 -19.20 -18.70 -37.76
N ALA A 82 -18.15 -18.03 -38.20
CA ALA A 82 -18.05 -17.44 -39.53
C ALA A 82 -18.24 -18.47 -40.63
N TYR A 83 -17.67 -19.67 -40.46
CA TYR A 83 -17.88 -20.79 -41.39
C TYR A 83 -19.33 -21.26 -41.40
N TYR A 84 -19.94 -21.53 -40.23
CA TYR A 84 -21.33 -21.97 -40.15
C TYR A 84 -22.33 -20.93 -40.68
N VAL A 85 -22.10 -19.65 -40.42
CA VAL A 85 -22.93 -18.57 -40.95
C VAL A 85 -22.76 -18.47 -42.46
N GLY A 86 -21.53 -18.60 -42.96
CA GLY A 86 -21.23 -18.63 -44.39
C GLY A 86 -21.92 -19.76 -45.13
N ASP A 87 -21.84 -20.97 -44.57
CA ASP A 87 -22.49 -22.17 -45.10
C ASP A 87 -24.02 -22.02 -45.09
N ALA A 88 -24.60 -21.49 -44.01
CA ALA A 88 -26.05 -21.24 -43.92
C ALA A 88 -26.56 -20.16 -44.89
N LEU A 89 -25.68 -19.32 -45.43
CA LEU A 89 -25.99 -18.29 -46.43
C LEU A 89 -25.63 -18.72 -47.86
N ASP A 90 -25.12 -19.94 -48.06
CA ASP A 90 -24.52 -20.43 -49.31
C ASP A 90 -23.39 -19.51 -49.85
N ASP A 91 -22.81 -18.67 -49.00
CA ASP A 91 -21.76 -17.70 -49.34
C ASP A 91 -20.83 -17.47 -48.13
N VAL A 92 -19.74 -18.23 -48.11
CA VAL A 92 -18.72 -18.15 -47.05
C VAL A 92 -18.02 -16.79 -46.98
N PRO A 93 -17.62 -16.16 -48.10
CA PRO A 93 -17.11 -14.79 -48.08
C PRO A 93 -18.06 -13.78 -47.40
N LEU A 94 -19.36 -13.81 -47.70
CA LEU A 94 -20.33 -12.91 -47.07
C LEU A 94 -20.55 -13.23 -45.59
N GLY A 95 -20.68 -14.50 -45.22
CA GLY A 95 -20.86 -14.89 -43.81
C GLY A 95 -19.65 -14.52 -42.94
N THR A 96 -18.43 -14.75 -43.43
CA THR A 96 -17.19 -14.43 -42.71
C THR A 96 -16.99 -12.92 -42.54
N THR A 97 -17.28 -12.12 -43.57
CA THR A 97 -17.21 -10.66 -43.48
C THR A 97 -18.25 -10.08 -42.53
N LEU A 98 -19.49 -10.60 -42.54
CA LEU A 98 -20.54 -10.18 -41.60
C LEU A 98 -20.14 -10.42 -40.14
N VAL A 99 -19.67 -11.63 -39.81
CA VAL A 99 -19.23 -11.97 -38.46
C VAL A 99 -18.02 -11.13 -38.04
N GLY A 100 -17.09 -10.87 -38.97
CA GLY A 100 -15.96 -9.98 -38.74
C GLY A 100 -16.40 -8.55 -38.40
N VAL A 101 -17.33 -7.98 -39.17
CA VAL A 101 -17.87 -6.62 -38.93
C VAL A 101 -18.57 -6.54 -37.58
N VAL A 102 -19.44 -7.51 -37.26
CA VAL A 102 -20.14 -7.57 -35.97
C VAL A 102 -19.15 -7.62 -34.80
N THR A 103 -18.12 -8.45 -34.93
CA THR A 103 -17.07 -8.59 -33.91
C THR A 103 -16.30 -7.28 -33.73
N LEU A 104 -15.96 -6.58 -34.83
CA LEU A 104 -15.28 -5.27 -34.76
C LEU A 104 -16.13 -4.22 -34.05
N VAL A 105 -17.45 -4.20 -34.28
CA VAL A 105 -18.37 -3.30 -33.58
C VAL A 105 -18.36 -3.58 -32.07
N ILE A 106 -18.44 -4.85 -31.67
CA ILE A 106 -18.36 -5.25 -30.26
C ILE A 106 -17.03 -4.81 -29.64
N ALA A 107 -15.91 -5.04 -30.33
CA ALA A 107 -14.58 -4.65 -29.89
C ALA A 107 -14.47 -3.12 -29.70
N LEU A 108 -15.04 -2.33 -30.60
CA LEU A 108 -15.04 -0.87 -30.51
C LEU A 108 -15.85 -0.36 -29.31
N ILE A 109 -17.01 -0.97 -29.02
CA ILE A 109 -17.82 -0.64 -27.84
C ILE A 109 -17.05 -0.97 -26.55
N MET A 110 -16.44 -2.15 -26.48
CA MET A 110 -15.63 -2.56 -25.33
C MET A 110 -14.44 -1.62 -25.12
N TYR A 111 -13.73 -1.26 -26.18
CA TYR A 111 -12.61 -0.32 -26.12
C TYR A 111 -13.05 1.06 -25.61
N ALA A 112 -14.17 1.59 -26.12
CA ALA A 112 -14.72 2.85 -25.66
C ALA A 112 -15.08 2.81 -24.16
N GLY A 113 -15.68 1.71 -23.71
CA GLY A 113 -15.98 1.48 -22.28
C GLY A 113 -14.74 1.40 -21.41
N ALA A 114 -13.72 0.66 -21.85
CA ALA A 114 -12.44 0.54 -21.16
C ALA A 114 -11.71 1.89 -21.07
N ARG A 115 -11.62 2.62 -22.19
CA ARG A 115 -11.02 3.95 -22.24
C ARG A 115 -11.71 4.92 -21.28
N LYS A 116 -13.04 4.88 -21.19
CA LYS A 116 -13.80 5.70 -20.24
C LYS A 116 -13.47 5.34 -18.79
N LYS A 117 -13.37 4.05 -18.46
CA LYS A 117 -13.01 3.59 -17.09
C LYS A 117 -11.59 3.96 -16.71
N VAL A 118 -10.62 3.83 -17.62
CA VAL A 118 -9.22 4.22 -17.37
C VAL A 118 -9.10 5.74 -17.23
N GLY A 119 -9.82 6.52 -18.05
CA GLY A 119 -9.84 7.98 -17.94
C GLY A 119 -10.59 8.50 -16.70
N ALA A 120 -11.64 7.80 -16.26
CA ALA A 120 -12.41 8.14 -15.06
C ALA A 120 -11.76 7.65 -13.76
N ALA A 121 -10.91 6.61 -13.83
CA ALA A 121 -10.00 6.26 -12.77
C ALA A 121 -8.91 7.35 -12.72
N ASN A 122 -9.22 8.46 -12.05
CA ASN A 122 -8.21 9.37 -11.52
C ASN A 122 -7.32 8.56 -10.58
N ILE A 123 -6.28 7.91 -11.12
CA ILE A 123 -5.12 7.47 -10.36
C ILE A 123 -4.29 8.72 -10.04
N ARG A 124 -4.95 9.68 -9.41
CA ARG A 124 -4.37 10.86 -8.80
C ARG A 124 -4.86 10.76 -7.37
N PRO A 125 -4.00 10.38 -6.42
CA PRO A 125 -4.32 10.43 -5.00
C PRO A 125 -4.48 11.90 -4.60
N ASP A 126 -5.55 12.56 -5.04
CA ASP A 126 -5.79 14.00 -4.83
C ASP A 126 -5.91 14.32 -3.33
N ARG A 127 -6.15 13.30 -2.49
CA ARG A 127 -6.20 13.39 -1.03
C ARG A 127 -4.85 13.17 -0.34
N SER A 128 -3.84 12.63 -1.02
CA SER A 128 -2.56 12.23 -0.41
C SER A 128 -1.39 13.15 -0.76
N ILE A 129 -1.52 13.99 -1.80
CA ILE A 129 -0.44 14.92 -2.17
C ILE A 129 -0.44 16.17 -1.28
N ASP A 130 -1.60 16.68 -0.88
CA ASP A 130 -1.67 17.87 -0.01
C ASP A 130 -1.00 17.65 1.36
N THR A 131 -1.11 16.44 1.93
CA THR A 131 -0.48 16.11 3.22
C THR A 131 1.02 15.86 3.14
N LEU A 132 1.58 15.61 1.94
CA LEU A 132 3.00 15.36 1.75
C LEU A 132 3.79 16.65 1.44
N THR A 133 3.14 17.66 0.86
CA THR A 133 3.77 18.95 0.54
C THR A 133 3.83 19.92 1.73
N ASP A 134 2.99 19.75 2.76
CA ASP A 134 2.88 20.70 3.89
C ASP A 134 3.72 20.36 5.13
N THR A 135 4.41 19.21 5.17
CA THR A 135 5.27 18.84 6.31
C THR A 135 6.80 19.00 6.09
N PRO A 136 7.34 20.08 5.50
CA PRO A 136 8.76 20.43 5.68
C PRO A 136 9.04 21.03 7.06
N ALA A 137 8.12 21.82 7.61
CA ALA A 137 8.38 22.64 8.79
C ALA A 137 8.55 21.83 10.10
N ALA A 138 7.93 20.65 10.19
CA ALA A 138 8.06 19.79 11.38
C ALA A 138 9.36 18.97 11.40
N VAL A 139 10.04 18.79 10.26
CA VAL A 139 11.32 18.07 10.15
C VAL A 139 12.53 19.02 10.27
N THR A 140 12.35 20.31 9.97
CA THR A 140 13.45 21.29 10.04
C THR A 140 13.74 21.80 11.46
N GLY A 141 12.86 21.59 12.44
CA GLY A 141 13.25 21.74 13.85
C GLY A 141 13.77 23.13 14.25
N ASP A 142 13.17 24.21 13.74
CA ASP A 142 13.45 25.55 14.25
C ASP A 142 12.69 25.75 15.57
N ILE A 143 13.33 25.38 16.68
CA ILE A 143 12.91 25.79 18.02
C ILE A 143 13.48 27.21 18.22
N PRO A 144 12.65 28.26 18.33
CA PRO A 144 13.14 29.60 18.62
C PRO A 144 13.75 29.60 20.02
N GLN A 145 15.07 29.63 20.08
CA GLN A 145 15.80 29.88 21.31
C GLN A 145 15.71 31.38 21.61
N SER A 146 14.63 31.85 22.24
CA SER A 146 14.61 33.19 22.84
C SER A 146 14.92 33.09 24.34
N GLY A 147 16.19 32.86 24.63
CA GLY A 147 16.76 33.12 25.95
C GLY A 147 17.14 34.60 26.08
N GLY A 148 16.71 35.19 27.20
CA GLY A 148 17.43 36.22 27.95
C GLY A 148 17.59 37.61 27.32
N ARG A 149 16.88 38.59 27.87
CA ARG A 149 17.46 39.56 28.82
C ARG A 149 16.40 39.98 29.84
#